data_AF-A0A7C8M3D6-F1
#
_entry.id   AF-A0A7C8M3D6-F1
#
_cell.length_a   1.000
_cell.length_b   1.000
_cell.length_c   1.000
_cell.angle_alpha   90.00
_cell.angle_beta   90.00
_cell.angle_gamma   90.00
#
_symmetry.space_group_name_H-M   'P 1'
#
loop_
_entity.id
_entity.type
_entity.pdbx_description
1 polymer ?
#
loop_
_entity_poly.entity_id
_entity_poly.type
_entity_poly.pdbx_seq_one_letter_code
_entity_poly.pdbx_strand_id
1 'polypeptide(L)'
;MRLIIRDDAPSASKYIADYIIGAYARSLHIISIPANGNIQERINTFNPTAERPLVLGLPTGSSPVLIYQHLVQRHKKGDISFRNVVTFNMDEYVGIPREHPESYHSFMYKHFFSHVDVKPDNIHILNGNASDLEAECHQYEEKIKQVGGIELFLGGIGPDGHIAFNEPGSSLKSRTRVKTLAYDTIIANSRFFGNDLAQVPRMALTVGVQTILDAREVVIIITGAHKALALQKCIEGGLNHMWTLSSLQLHPHPLIVIDEDATLELQVKTVKYFKSIEMVATELGFRQMLPRKRDSLVDDQFPLAPVPQMNGLQLAIPQKEISRSASPLLEPMSARISEKAARLLQSFDTLDDPQLTPMSARVAT
;
A
#
# COMPACT_ATOMS: atom_id res chain seq x y z
N MET A 1 -2.17 6.18 -7.56
CA MET A 1 -2.58 5.36 -6.41
C MET A 1 -4.10 5.28 -6.36
N ARG A 2 -4.64 4.12 -5.97
CA ARG A 2 -6.06 3.95 -5.62
C ARG A 2 -6.18 3.70 -4.12
N LEU A 3 -7.17 4.33 -3.49
CA LEU A 3 -7.50 4.14 -2.08
C LEU A 3 -8.96 3.72 -1.97
N ILE A 4 -9.19 2.51 -1.49
CA ILE A 4 -10.51 1.90 -1.36
C ILE A 4 -10.90 1.92 0.10
N ILE A 5 -11.99 2.63 0.41
CA ILE A 5 -12.50 2.72 1.78
C ILE A 5 -13.71 1.80 1.90
N ARG A 6 -13.73 0.97 2.94
CA ARG A 6 -14.82 0.06 3.30
C ARG A 6 -15.26 0.33 4.72
N ASP A 7 -16.49 -0.07 5.04
CA ASP A 7 -17.08 0.24 6.34
C ASP A 7 -16.33 -0.43 7.49
N ASP A 8 -15.81 -1.65 7.28
CA ASP A 8 -15.13 -2.45 8.29
C ASP A 8 -14.01 -3.34 7.72
N ALA A 9 -13.19 -3.89 8.63
CA ALA A 9 -12.08 -4.77 8.29
C ALA A 9 -12.49 -6.05 7.53
N PRO A 10 -13.61 -6.74 7.87
CA PRO A 10 -14.12 -7.84 7.04
C PRO A 10 -14.44 -7.43 5.60
N SER A 11 -15.08 -6.28 5.39
CA SER A 11 -15.45 -5.78 4.06
C SER A 11 -14.22 -5.38 3.25
N ALA A 12 -13.21 -4.77 3.88
CA ALA A 12 -11.90 -4.50 3.28
C ALA A 12 -11.20 -5.80 2.86
N SER A 13 -11.18 -6.79 3.74
CA SER A 13 -10.55 -8.09 3.48
C SER A 13 -11.24 -8.87 2.36
N LYS A 14 -12.57 -8.89 2.37
CA LYS A 14 -13.38 -9.49 1.31
C LYS A 14 -13.13 -8.83 -0.03
N TYR A 15 -13.04 -7.49 -0.07
CA TYR A 15 -12.75 -6.76 -1.31
C TYR A 15 -11.41 -7.19 -1.93
N ILE A 16 -10.34 -7.31 -1.12
CA ILE A 16 -9.04 -7.80 -1.63
C ILE A 16 -9.15 -9.24 -2.11
N ALA A 17 -9.81 -10.13 -1.35
CA ALA A 17 -9.98 -11.52 -1.79
C ALA A 17 -10.71 -11.60 -3.14
N ASP A 18 -11.81 -10.87 -3.29
CA ASP A 18 -12.57 -10.78 -4.55
C ASP A 18 -11.73 -10.19 -5.69
N TYR A 19 -10.85 -9.24 -5.40
CA TYR A 19 -9.90 -8.64 -6.33
C TYR A 19 -8.84 -9.65 -6.81
N ILE A 20 -8.25 -10.41 -5.89
CA ILE A 20 -7.27 -11.46 -6.19
C ILE A 20 -7.91 -12.58 -7.03
N ILE A 21 -9.11 -13.04 -6.67
CA ILE A 21 -9.82 -14.08 -7.43
C ILE A 21 -10.14 -13.58 -8.84
N GLY A 22 -10.58 -12.33 -8.92
CA GLY A 22 -11.18 -11.77 -10.10
C GLY A 22 -12.69 -12.01 -10.18
N ALA A 23 -13.40 -11.96 -9.05
CA ALA A 23 -14.84 -12.24 -8.98
C ALA A 23 -15.71 -10.97 -8.92
N TYR A 24 -15.11 -9.78 -8.88
CA TYR A 24 -15.83 -8.52 -8.65
C TYR A 24 -16.83 -8.20 -9.78
N ALA A 25 -16.58 -8.60 -11.02
CA ALA A 25 -17.49 -8.31 -12.14
C ALA A 25 -18.79 -9.14 -12.17
N ARG A 26 -18.89 -10.26 -11.44
CA ARG A 26 -20.14 -11.07 -11.44
C ARG A 26 -21.17 -10.60 -10.41
N SER A 27 -20.75 -9.87 -9.36
CA SER A 27 -21.64 -9.47 -8.27
C SER A 27 -22.49 -8.24 -8.59
N LEU A 28 -22.07 -7.41 -9.53
CA LEU A 28 -22.84 -6.27 -10.02
C LEU A 28 -23.53 -6.73 -11.31
N HIS A 29 -24.84 -6.97 -11.28
CA HIS A 29 -25.69 -7.27 -12.46
C HIS A 29 -25.79 -6.06 -13.41
N ILE A 30 -24.66 -5.41 -13.73
CA ILE A 30 -24.60 -4.18 -14.49
C ILE A 30 -23.61 -4.41 -15.64
N ILE A 31 -24.24 -4.62 -16.81
CA ILE A 31 -23.71 -4.45 -18.17
C ILE A 31 -22.94 -5.64 -18.75
N SER A 32 -23.46 -6.16 -19.87
CA SER A 32 -22.71 -6.96 -20.87
C SER A 32 -21.42 -6.23 -21.24
N ILE A 33 -20.29 -6.71 -20.74
CA ILE A 33 -18.97 -6.18 -21.11
C ILE A 33 -18.59 -6.77 -22.47
N PRO A 34 -18.27 -5.95 -23.49
CA PRO A 34 -17.76 -6.44 -24.77
C PRO A 34 -16.41 -7.14 -24.57
N ALA A 35 -16.18 -8.22 -25.31
CA ALA A 35 -15.07 -9.18 -25.18
C ALA A 35 -13.63 -8.62 -25.25
N ASN A 36 -13.44 -7.31 -25.41
CA ASN A 36 -12.15 -6.68 -25.69
C ASN A 36 -11.70 -5.66 -24.62
N GLY A 37 -12.45 -5.46 -23.54
CA GLY A 37 -11.98 -4.69 -22.38
C GLY A 37 -11.29 -5.60 -21.37
N ASN A 38 -9.96 -5.56 -21.26
CA ASN A 38 -9.23 -6.34 -20.25
C ASN A 38 -9.54 -5.83 -18.83
N ILE A 39 -10.30 -6.62 -18.09
CA ILE A 39 -10.81 -6.36 -16.75
C ILE A 39 -9.71 -6.61 -15.70
N GLN A 40 -9.62 -5.77 -14.67
CA GLN A 40 -8.75 -5.99 -13.50
C GLN A 40 -9.25 -7.14 -12.61
N GLU A 41 -8.92 -8.35 -13.02
CA GLU A 41 -9.15 -9.61 -12.32
C GLU A 41 -7.83 -10.41 -12.40
N ARG A 42 -7.39 -11.03 -11.31
CA ARG A 42 -6.01 -11.58 -11.25
C ARG A 42 -5.96 -13.04 -11.61
N ILE A 43 -6.27 -13.96 -10.69
CA ILE A 43 -5.98 -15.39 -10.95
C ILE A 43 -6.79 -15.93 -12.13
N ASN A 44 -8.12 -15.73 -12.12
CA ASN A 44 -8.98 -16.32 -13.16
C ASN A 44 -8.75 -15.70 -14.55
N THR A 45 -8.51 -14.39 -14.62
CA THR A 45 -8.33 -13.68 -15.89
C THR A 45 -6.89 -13.75 -16.41
N PHE A 46 -5.90 -13.85 -15.52
CA PHE A 46 -4.53 -14.19 -15.92
C PHE A 46 -4.44 -15.61 -16.50
N ASN A 47 -5.35 -16.51 -16.10
CA ASN A 47 -5.45 -17.89 -16.55
C ASN A 47 -4.07 -18.61 -16.48
N PRO A 48 -3.51 -18.77 -15.28
CA PRO A 48 -2.14 -19.28 -15.12
C PRO A 48 -2.01 -20.72 -15.60
N THR A 49 -0.93 -20.98 -16.34
CA THR A 49 -0.53 -22.33 -16.79
C THR A 49 0.79 -22.73 -16.12
N ALA A 50 1.29 -23.94 -16.35
CA ALA A 50 2.58 -24.36 -15.80
C ALA A 50 3.75 -23.53 -16.37
N GLU A 51 3.66 -23.14 -17.65
CA GLU A 51 4.66 -22.34 -18.37
C GLU A 51 4.49 -20.83 -18.09
N ARG A 52 3.30 -20.45 -17.63
CA ARG A 52 2.94 -19.08 -17.30
C ARG A 52 2.24 -19.04 -15.94
N PRO A 53 2.98 -19.27 -14.85
CA PRO A 53 2.40 -19.18 -13.52
C PRO A 53 2.09 -17.73 -13.15
N LEU A 54 1.11 -17.55 -12.27
CA LEU A 54 0.87 -16.27 -11.60
C LEU A 54 1.76 -16.20 -10.35
N VAL A 55 2.55 -15.14 -10.22
CA VAL A 55 3.46 -14.98 -9.08
C VAL A 55 2.87 -14.01 -8.06
N LEU A 56 2.68 -14.46 -6.82
CA LEU A 56 2.09 -13.69 -5.71
C LEU A 56 3.10 -13.43 -4.59
N GLY A 57 3.24 -12.17 -4.18
CA GLY A 57 3.87 -11.78 -2.92
C GLY A 57 2.86 -11.82 -1.79
N LEU A 58 3.19 -12.46 -0.65
CA LEU A 58 2.25 -12.70 0.45
C LEU A 58 2.77 -12.21 1.82
N PRO A 59 1.94 -11.54 2.64
CA PRO A 59 2.31 -11.11 3.98
C PRO A 59 1.84 -12.10 5.06
N THR A 60 2.33 -11.93 6.28
CA THR A 60 1.80 -12.59 7.49
C THR A 60 1.16 -11.56 8.44
N GLY A 61 0.86 -11.97 9.67
CA GLY A 61 0.26 -11.11 10.70
C GLY A 61 -1.27 -11.12 10.69
N SER A 62 -1.87 -10.29 11.52
CA SER A 62 -3.33 -10.33 11.76
C SER A 62 -4.16 -9.80 10.59
N SER A 63 -3.68 -8.75 9.90
CA SER A 63 -4.41 -8.09 8.80
C SER A 63 -4.78 -9.02 7.64
N PRO A 64 -3.89 -9.89 7.11
CA PRO A 64 -4.25 -10.76 5.98
C PRO A 64 -5.06 -12.01 6.34
N VAL A 65 -5.28 -12.34 7.62
CA VAL A 65 -5.96 -13.59 8.03
C VAL A 65 -7.34 -13.72 7.39
N LEU A 66 -8.15 -12.65 7.43
CA LEU A 66 -9.49 -12.66 6.84
C LEU A 66 -9.45 -12.80 5.30
N ILE A 67 -8.43 -12.24 4.66
CA ILE A 67 -8.21 -12.40 3.21
C ILE A 67 -7.94 -13.88 2.89
N TYR A 68 -7.04 -14.53 3.62
CA TYR A 68 -6.76 -15.95 3.45
C TYR A 68 -8.00 -16.82 3.68
N GLN A 69 -8.79 -16.54 4.71
CA GLN A 69 -10.04 -17.25 4.96
C GLN A 69 -11.00 -17.16 3.77
N HIS A 70 -11.16 -15.98 3.18
CA HIS A 70 -11.98 -15.81 1.98
C HIS A 70 -11.42 -16.56 0.76
N LEU A 71 -10.11 -16.47 0.51
CA LEU A 71 -9.47 -17.21 -0.58
C LEU A 71 -9.65 -18.73 -0.44
N VAL A 72 -9.47 -19.27 0.77
CA VAL A 72 -9.71 -20.68 1.09
C VAL A 72 -11.16 -21.08 0.86
N GLN A 73 -12.12 -20.28 1.34
CA GLN A 73 -13.55 -20.54 1.13
C GLN A 73 -13.90 -20.58 -0.36
N ARG A 74 -13.31 -19.67 -1.14
CA ARG A 74 -13.55 -19.54 -2.58
C ARG A 74 -12.92 -20.68 -3.36
N HIS A 75 -11.73 -21.12 -2.98
CA HIS A 75 -11.16 -22.36 -3.51
C HIS A 75 -12.09 -23.54 -3.20
N LYS A 76 -12.54 -23.72 -1.95
CA LYS A 76 -13.38 -24.87 -1.57
C LYS A 76 -14.70 -24.92 -2.34
N LYS A 77 -15.18 -23.78 -2.84
CA LYS A 77 -16.34 -23.65 -3.73
C LYS A 77 -16.03 -23.93 -5.22
N GLY A 78 -14.75 -24.03 -5.60
CA GLY A 78 -14.31 -24.20 -6.99
C GLY A 78 -14.19 -22.89 -7.77
N ASP A 79 -14.26 -21.72 -7.11
CA ASP A 79 -14.19 -20.42 -7.79
C ASP A 79 -12.77 -20.04 -8.26
N ILE A 80 -11.74 -20.68 -7.70
CA ILE A 80 -10.31 -20.36 -7.92
C ILE A 80 -9.43 -21.61 -7.67
N SER A 81 -8.31 -21.70 -8.38
CA SER A 81 -7.25 -22.69 -8.18
C SER A 81 -5.89 -22.00 -8.07
N PHE A 82 -5.03 -22.52 -7.20
CA PHE A 82 -3.66 -22.09 -6.93
C PHE A 82 -2.60 -23.05 -7.48
N ARG A 83 -3.01 -24.09 -8.20
CA ARG A 83 -2.11 -25.12 -8.77
C ARG A 83 -1.01 -24.57 -9.69
N ASN A 84 -1.27 -23.46 -10.37
CA ASN A 84 -0.31 -22.75 -11.23
C ASN A 84 0.06 -21.37 -10.67
N VAL A 85 -0.04 -21.20 -9.34
CA VAL A 85 0.41 -20.01 -8.62
C VAL A 85 1.75 -20.32 -7.98
N VAL A 86 2.68 -19.36 -8.04
CA VAL A 86 3.95 -19.34 -7.31
C VAL A 86 3.89 -18.25 -6.25
N THR A 87 4.30 -18.55 -5.02
CA THR A 87 4.21 -17.60 -3.91
C THR A 87 5.58 -17.26 -3.34
N PHE A 88 5.74 -16.00 -2.94
CA PHE A 88 6.90 -15.49 -2.22
C PHE A 88 6.41 -14.75 -0.98
N ASN A 89 6.79 -15.21 0.21
CA ASN A 89 6.53 -14.48 1.44
C ASN A 89 7.50 -13.31 1.63
N MET A 90 7.04 -12.29 2.37
CA MET A 90 7.82 -11.07 2.64
C MET A 90 9.04 -11.30 3.53
N ASP A 91 8.93 -12.19 4.50
CA ASP A 91 9.87 -12.28 5.61
C ASP A 91 9.80 -13.63 6.33
N GLU A 92 10.80 -13.88 7.16
CA GLU A 92 10.83 -14.94 8.18
C GLU A 92 11.78 -14.54 9.30
N TYR A 93 11.49 -14.93 10.54
CA TYR A 93 12.38 -14.69 11.67
C TYR A 93 13.67 -15.51 11.56
N VAL A 94 14.79 -14.91 11.98
CA VAL A 94 16.08 -15.60 12.04
C VAL A 94 16.16 -16.43 13.33
N GLY A 95 16.60 -17.68 13.21
CA GLY A 95 16.87 -18.57 14.35
C GLY A 95 15.63 -19.19 15.00
N ILE A 96 14.42 -18.96 14.48
CA ILE A 96 13.21 -19.63 14.95
C ILE A 96 13.09 -21.01 14.28
N PRO A 97 12.79 -22.10 15.00
CA PRO A 97 12.52 -23.38 14.36
C PRO A 97 11.39 -23.24 13.34
N ARG A 98 11.53 -23.88 12.18
CA ARG A 98 10.55 -23.78 11.09
C ARG A 98 9.15 -24.22 11.52
N GLU A 99 9.08 -25.22 12.39
CA GLU A 99 7.88 -25.86 12.92
C GLU A 99 7.34 -25.14 14.17
N HIS A 100 8.03 -24.10 14.65
CA HIS A 100 7.55 -23.29 15.77
C HIS A 100 6.19 -22.68 15.41
N PRO A 101 5.18 -22.67 16.30
CA PRO A 101 3.84 -22.17 15.97
C PRO A 101 3.79 -20.74 15.44
N GLU A 102 4.71 -19.90 15.90
CA GLU A 102 4.83 -18.48 15.52
C GLU A 102 5.85 -18.20 14.40
N SER A 103 6.44 -19.24 13.78
CA SER A 103 7.21 -19.03 12.54
C SER A 103 6.28 -18.63 11.40
N TYR A 104 6.78 -17.88 10.43
CA TYR A 104 5.97 -17.50 9.27
C TYR A 104 5.72 -18.67 8.33
N HIS A 105 6.61 -19.68 8.32
CA HIS A 105 6.30 -21.02 7.79
C HIS A 105 5.02 -21.60 8.42
N SER A 106 4.96 -21.78 9.73
CA SER A 106 3.79 -22.33 10.42
C SER A 106 2.54 -21.49 10.19
N PHE A 107 2.66 -20.16 10.25
CA PHE A 107 1.56 -19.24 9.99
C PHE A 107 0.94 -19.49 8.60
N MET A 108 1.76 -19.54 7.55
CA MET A 108 1.26 -19.68 6.18
C MET A 108 0.62 -21.04 5.93
N TYR A 109 1.17 -22.12 6.47
CA TYR A 109 0.54 -23.44 6.37
C TYR A 109 -0.77 -23.51 7.16
N LYS A 110 -0.80 -22.95 8.38
CA LYS A 110 -1.99 -22.91 9.23
C LYS A 110 -3.15 -22.14 8.57
N HIS A 111 -2.86 -20.97 8.01
CA HIS A 111 -3.90 -20.05 7.53
C HIS A 111 -4.23 -20.21 6.04
N PHE A 112 -3.32 -20.76 5.23
CA PHE A 112 -3.50 -20.74 3.78
C PHE A 112 -3.06 -22.02 3.08
N PHE A 113 -1.76 -22.36 3.06
CA PHE A 113 -1.21 -23.36 2.14
C PHE A 113 -1.76 -24.78 2.35
N SER A 114 -2.11 -25.18 3.57
CA SER A 114 -2.71 -26.50 3.84
C SER A 114 -4.17 -26.63 3.38
N HIS A 115 -4.79 -25.53 2.91
CA HIS A 115 -6.21 -25.47 2.60
C HIS A 115 -6.51 -25.20 1.11
N VAL A 116 -5.47 -25.10 0.29
CA VAL A 116 -5.54 -24.81 -1.15
C VAL A 116 -4.65 -25.76 -1.96
N ASP A 117 -4.86 -25.85 -3.27
CA ASP A 117 -4.16 -26.74 -4.21
C ASP A 117 -2.84 -26.17 -4.76
N VAL A 118 -2.18 -25.27 -4.02
CA VAL A 118 -0.84 -24.77 -4.37
C VAL A 118 0.18 -25.91 -4.27
N LYS A 119 1.11 -25.99 -5.22
CA LYS A 119 2.16 -27.02 -5.19
C LYS A 119 3.24 -26.65 -4.16
N PRO A 120 3.76 -27.59 -3.37
CA PRO A 120 4.85 -27.32 -2.43
C PRO A 120 6.07 -26.64 -3.06
N ASP A 121 6.48 -27.07 -4.26
CA ASP A 121 7.63 -26.51 -4.99
C ASP A 121 7.41 -25.06 -5.46
N ASN A 122 6.16 -24.60 -5.47
CA ASN A 122 5.76 -23.24 -5.82
C ASN A 122 5.67 -22.32 -4.58
N ILE A 123 5.94 -22.83 -3.37
CA ILE A 123 5.93 -22.04 -2.15
C ILE A 123 7.35 -21.61 -1.80
N HIS A 124 7.58 -20.30 -1.74
CA HIS A 124 8.86 -19.73 -1.33
C HIS A 124 8.67 -18.86 -0.09
N ILE A 125 9.38 -19.23 0.98
CA ILE A 125 9.50 -18.48 2.23
C ILE A 125 10.98 -18.47 2.58
N LEU A 126 11.50 -17.33 3.01
CA LEU A 126 12.90 -17.17 3.42
C LEU A 126 13.29 -18.20 4.48
N ASN A 127 14.49 -18.78 4.35
CA ASN A 127 15.04 -19.69 5.36
C ASN A 127 15.79 -18.92 6.46
N GLY A 128 15.08 -18.55 7.53
CA GLY A 128 15.65 -17.88 8.70
C GLY A 128 16.71 -18.70 9.48
N ASN A 129 16.92 -19.98 9.15
CA ASN A 129 17.94 -20.85 9.74
C ASN A 129 19.03 -21.25 8.74
N ALA A 130 19.16 -20.55 7.61
CA ALA A 130 20.25 -20.79 6.67
C ALA A 130 21.61 -20.56 7.34
N SER A 131 22.61 -21.37 6.98
CA SER A 131 23.98 -21.21 7.49
C SER A 131 24.63 -19.90 7.02
N ASP A 132 24.25 -19.43 5.83
CA ASP A 132 24.60 -18.13 5.29
C ASP A 132 23.32 -17.37 4.93
N LEU A 133 22.98 -16.40 5.78
CA LEU A 133 21.76 -15.61 5.65
C LEU A 133 21.82 -14.63 4.47
N GLU A 134 22.99 -14.11 4.12
CA GLU A 134 23.14 -13.21 2.98
C GLU A 134 22.99 -13.98 1.66
N ALA A 135 23.60 -15.17 1.57
CA ALA A 135 23.43 -16.05 0.43
C ALA A 135 21.96 -16.47 0.23
N GLU A 136 21.23 -16.77 1.31
CA GLU A 136 19.78 -17.04 1.25
C GLU A 136 19.01 -15.84 0.68
N CYS A 137 19.30 -14.62 1.13
CA CYS A 137 18.66 -13.42 0.60
C CYS A 137 18.94 -13.21 -0.90
N HIS A 138 20.18 -13.41 -1.35
CA HIS A 138 20.54 -13.32 -2.76
C HIS A 138 19.83 -14.38 -3.62
N GLN A 139 19.80 -15.63 -3.15
CA GLN A 139 19.10 -16.71 -3.84
C GLN A 139 17.59 -16.46 -3.92
N TYR A 140 17.00 -15.82 -2.91
CA TYR A 140 15.59 -15.46 -2.91
C TYR A 140 15.25 -14.46 -4.02
N GLU A 141 16.09 -13.43 -4.19
CA GLU A 141 15.96 -12.45 -5.28
C GLU A 141 16.12 -13.10 -6.66
N GLU A 142 17.08 -14.01 -6.82
CA GLU A 142 17.28 -14.74 -8.07
C GLU A 142 16.08 -15.65 -8.39
N LYS A 143 15.47 -16.31 -7.40
CA LYS A 143 14.24 -17.09 -7.59
C LYS A 143 13.09 -16.21 -8.08
N ILE A 144 12.90 -15.02 -7.51
CA ILE A 144 11.88 -14.04 -7.97
C ILE A 144 12.15 -13.66 -9.43
N LYS A 145 13.40 -13.38 -9.78
CA LYS A 145 13.80 -13.00 -11.14
C LYS A 145 13.60 -14.14 -12.14
N GLN A 146 13.95 -15.38 -11.78
CA GLN A 146 13.82 -16.56 -12.62
C GLN A 146 12.36 -16.85 -13.04
N VAL A 147 11.40 -16.55 -12.16
CA VAL A 147 9.97 -16.70 -12.49
C VAL A 147 9.37 -15.48 -13.21
N GLY A 148 10.17 -14.46 -13.51
CA GLY A 148 9.77 -13.27 -14.27
C GLY A 148 9.20 -12.12 -13.44
N GLY A 149 9.49 -12.10 -12.13
CA GLY A 149 9.03 -11.08 -11.18
C GLY A 149 7.65 -11.35 -10.59
N ILE A 150 7.24 -10.51 -9.64
CA ILE A 150 5.97 -10.65 -8.91
C ILE A 150 4.85 -9.94 -9.67
N GLU A 151 3.73 -10.62 -9.90
CA GLU A 151 2.56 -10.04 -10.57
C GLU A 151 1.76 -9.16 -9.61
N LEU A 152 1.50 -9.67 -8.41
CA LEU A 152 0.79 -8.95 -7.36
C LEU A 152 1.48 -9.18 -6.03
N PHE A 153 1.90 -8.11 -5.38
CA PHE A 153 2.45 -8.15 -4.03
C PHE A 153 1.40 -7.69 -3.03
N LEU A 154 0.85 -8.62 -2.24
CA LEU A 154 -0.02 -8.29 -1.12
C LEU A 154 0.84 -7.94 0.10
N GLY A 155 0.54 -6.82 0.75
CA GLY A 155 1.24 -6.35 1.93
C GLY A 155 0.30 -5.80 2.99
N GLY A 156 0.86 -5.58 4.19
CA GLY A 156 0.25 -4.77 5.24
C GLY A 156 1.18 -3.62 5.61
N ILE A 157 0.78 -2.87 6.64
CA ILE A 157 1.58 -1.78 7.21
C ILE A 157 1.78 -1.99 8.71
N GLY A 158 2.96 -1.67 9.24
CA GLY A 158 3.21 -1.49 10.68
C GLY A 158 2.58 -0.20 11.23
N PRO A 159 2.42 -0.07 12.56
CA PRO A 159 1.97 1.20 13.17
C PRO A 159 2.97 2.35 13.01
N ASP A 160 4.23 2.04 12.70
CA ASP A 160 5.34 2.94 12.36
C ASP A 160 5.50 3.16 10.84
N GLY A 161 4.60 2.60 10.02
CA GLY A 161 4.66 2.71 8.57
C GLY A 161 5.59 1.72 7.86
N HIS A 162 6.14 0.72 8.55
CA HIS A 162 6.95 -0.29 7.88
C HIS A 162 6.14 -1.15 6.91
N ILE A 163 6.78 -1.58 5.83
CA ILE A 163 6.30 -2.64 4.93
C ILE A 163 7.26 -3.84 5.01
N ALA A 164 6.74 -5.05 5.23
CA ALA A 164 7.56 -6.18 5.71
C ALA A 164 8.33 -5.78 6.99
N PHE A 165 9.53 -6.31 7.24
CA PHE A 165 10.44 -5.78 8.25
C PHE A 165 11.33 -4.64 7.74
N ASN A 166 10.88 -3.82 6.77
CA ASN A 166 11.59 -2.60 6.40
C ASN A 166 11.30 -1.48 7.41
N GLU A 167 11.92 -1.64 8.59
CA GLU A 167 11.82 -0.72 9.73
C GLU A 167 12.22 0.73 9.37
N PRO A 168 11.77 1.73 10.14
CA PRO A 168 12.16 3.12 9.97
C PRO A 168 13.68 3.31 9.80
N GLY A 169 14.07 4.09 8.81
CA GLY A 169 15.46 4.31 8.40
C GLY A 169 15.97 3.32 7.34
N SER A 170 15.17 2.31 6.96
CA SER A 170 15.53 1.38 5.88
C SER A 170 15.61 2.09 4.52
N SER A 171 16.64 1.79 3.73
CA SER A 171 16.78 2.34 2.37
C SER A 171 15.55 2.02 1.52
N LEU A 172 15.02 3.03 0.84
CA LEU A 172 13.90 2.86 -0.10
C LEU A 172 14.30 2.11 -1.37
N LYS A 173 15.60 1.94 -1.62
CA LYS A 173 16.17 1.10 -2.69
C LYS A 173 16.68 -0.25 -2.19
N SER A 174 16.32 -0.64 -0.97
CA SER A 174 16.81 -1.89 -0.38
C SER A 174 16.34 -3.12 -1.15
N ARG A 175 17.19 -4.16 -1.15
CA ARG A 175 16.86 -5.54 -1.57
C ARG A 175 16.64 -6.43 -0.34
N THR A 176 16.32 -7.69 -0.62
CA THR A 176 16.18 -8.74 0.39
C THR A 176 17.45 -8.84 1.23
N ARG A 177 17.32 -8.83 2.56
CA ARG A 177 18.44 -8.75 3.49
C ARG A 177 18.06 -9.21 4.90
N VAL A 178 19.08 -9.40 5.74
CA VAL A 178 18.94 -9.50 7.19
C VAL A 178 18.58 -8.13 7.77
N LYS A 179 17.63 -8.09 8.70
CA LYS A 179 17.25 -6.88 9.41
C LYS A 179 17.06 -7.15 10.90
N THR A 180 17.67 -6.30 11.73
CA THR A 180 17.38 -6.25 13.17
C THR A 180 16.03 -5.59 13.40
N LEU A 181 15.17 -6.23 14.20
CA LEU A 181 13.85 -5.70 14.53
C LEU A 181 13.96 -4.48 15.44
N ALA A 182 13.11 -3.49 15.21
CA ALA A 182 12.98 -2.34 16.10
C ALA A 182 12.35 -2.76 17.43
N TYR A 183 12.60 -1.99 18.49
CA TYR A 183 12.04 -2.27 19.81
C TYR A 183 10.50 -2.27 19.80
N ASP A 184 9.88 -1.34 19.06
CA ASP A 184 8.43 -1.28 18.90
C ASP A 184 7.86 -2.53 18.21
N THR A 185 8.57 -3.08 17.22
CA THR A 185 8.22 -4.34 16.56
C THR A 185 8.32 -5.53 17.52
N ILE A 186 9.36 -5.56 18.36
CA ILE A 186 9.51 -6.58 19.40
C ILE A 186 8.33 -6.52 20.39
N ILE A 187 7.95 -5.32 20.86
CA ILE A 187 6.78 -5.12 21.73
C ILE A 187 5.50 -5.60 21.03
N ALA A 188 5.25 -5.15 19.80
CA ALA A 188 4.04 -5.48 19.05
C ALA A 188 3.90 -6.99 18.80
N ASN A 189 5.03 -7.69 18.59
CA ASN A 189 5.05 -9.12 18.31
C ASN A 189 5.10 -9.98 19.57
N SER A 190 5.50 -9.44 20.73
CA SER A 190 5.57 -10.18 22.01
C SER A 190 4.26 -10.88 22.37
N ARG A 191 3.11 -10.34 21.97
CA ARG A 191 1.78 -10.98 22.15
C ARG A 191 1.66 -12.38 21.56
N PHE A 192 2.47 -12.70 20.54
CA PHE A 192 2.55 -14.03 19.93
C PHE A 192 3.50 -14.96 20.70
N PHE A 193 4.47 -14.40 21.41
CA PHE A 193 5.49 -15.13 22.19
C PHE A 193 5.19 -15.11 23.69
N GLY A 194 3.91 -15.25 24.06
CA GLY A 194 3.48 -15.30 25.46
C GLY A 194 3.65 -13.99 26.24
N ASN A 195 3.74 -12.86 25.56
CA ASN A 195 4.10 -11.53 26.10
C ASN A 195 5.51 -11.47 26.72
N ASP A 196 6.41 -12.37 26.33
CA ASP A 196 7.82 -12.34 26.72
C ASP A 196 8.69 -11.76 25.60
N LEU A 197 9.25 -10.56 25.83
CA LEU A 197 10.13 -9.87 24.88
C LEU A 197 11.41 -10.67 24.59
N ALA A 198 11.89 -11.50 25.52
CA ALA A 198 13.11 -12.27 25.35
C ALA A 198 12.94 -13.44 24.36
N GLN A 199 11.70 -13.89 24.15
CA GLN A 199 11.35 -14.98 23.24
C GLN A 199 11.15 -14.51 21.80
N VAL A 200 11.02 -13.19 21.58
CA VAL A 200 10.86 -12.63 20.23
C VAL A 200 12.22 -12.66 19.52
N PRO A 201 12.32 -13.25 18.31
CA PRO A 201 13.54 -13.22 17.53
C PRO A 201 14.00 -11.77 17.27
N ARG A 202 15.30 -11.50 17.42
CA ARG A 202 15.84 -10.14 17.30
C ARG A 202 16.12 -9.71 15.86
N MET A 203 16.15 -10.67 14.94
CA MET A 203 16.44 -10.45 13.53
C MET A 203 15.43 -11.21 12.67
N ALA A 204 15.23 -10.72 11.45
CA ALA A 204 14.45 -11.37 10.42
C ALA A 204 15.16 -11.26 9.07
N LEU A 205 14.89 -12.20 8.18
CA LEU A 205 15.11 -12.02 6.76
C LEU A 205 13.88 -11.33 6.20
N THR A 206 14.07 -10.35 5.32
CA THR A 206 12.95 -9.60 4.75
C THR A 206 13.26 -9.14 3.34
N VAL A 207 12.26 -9.15 2.46
CA VAL A 207 12.33 -8.53 1.14
C VAL A 207 12.56 -7.02 1.30
N GLY A 208 13.30 -6.44 0.35
CA GLY A 208 13.57 -5.01 0.37
C GLY A 208 12.40 -4.17 -0.11
N VAL A 209 12.44 -2.86 0.19
CA VAL A 209 11.45 -1.91 -0.33
C VAL A 209 11.42 -1.95 -1.87
N GLN A 210 12.59 -1.97 -2.52
CA GLN A 210 12.65 -2.05 -3.98
C GLN A 210 12.14 -3.39 -4.50
N THR A 211 12.38 -4.50 -3.79
CA THR A 211 11.86 -5.82 -4.16
C THR A 211 10.32 -5.82 -4.24
N ILE A 212 9.65 -5.10 -3.35
CA ILE A 212 8.19 -4.93 -3.38
C ILE A 212 7.78 -3.98 -4.50
N LEU A 213 8.48 -2.86 -4.67
CA LEU A 213 8.19 -1.88 -5.74
C LEU A 213 8.45 -2.40 -7.16
N ASP A 214 9.24 -3.47 -7.31
CA ASP A 214 9.47 -4.14 -8.58
C ASP A 214 8.30 -5.05 -8.99
N ALA A 215 7.33 -5.29 -8.10
CA ALA A 215 6.10 -5.99 -8.46
C ALA A 215 5.30 -5.18 -9.48
N ARG A 216 4.49 -5.85 -10.30
CA ARG A 216 3.65 -5.13 -11.30
C ARG A 216 2.50 -4.39 -10.64
N GLU A 217 2.04 -4.93 -9.53
CA GLU A 217 1.03 -4.34 -8.67
C GLU A 217 1.37 -4.58 -7.21
N VAL A 218 1.10 -3.57 -6.38
CA VAL A 218 1.19 -3.68 -4.93
C VAL A 218 -0.17 -3.40 -4.33
N VAL A 219 -0.69 -4.35 -3.56
CA VAL A 219 -1.97 -4.26 -2.86
C VAL A 219 -1.71 -4.24 -1.36
N ILE A 220 -2.20 -3.23 -0.66
CA ILE A 220 -1.99 -3.08 0.78
C ILE A 220 -3.33 -3.12 1.52
N ILE A 221 -3.40 -3.92 2.59
CA ILE A 221 -4.49 -3.89 3.56
C ILE A 221 -4.11 -3.06 4.79
N ILE A 222 -4.94 -2.11 5.20
CA ILE A 222 -4.74 -1.30 6.41
C ILE A 222 -6.06 -1.18 7.15
N THR A 223 -6.16 -1.78 8.34
CA THR A 223 -7.41 -1.82 9.10
C THR A 223 -7.19 -1.44 10.56
N GLY A 224 -8.10 -0.64 11.10
CA GLY A 224 -8.17 -0.22 12.49
C GLY A 224 -7.46 1.09 12.81
N ALA A 225 -7.98 1.79 13.81
CA ALA A 225 -7.56 3.13 14.23
C ALA A 225 -6.05 3.23 14.55
N HIS A 226 -5.48 2.18 15.14
CA HIS A 226 -4.06 2.09 15.48
C HIS A 226 -3.09 2.18 14.28
N LYS A 227 -3.61 2.15 13.03
CA LYS A 227 -2.83 2.34 11.81
C LYS A 227 -3.10 3.67 11.10
N ALA A 228 -4.02 4.50 11.61
CA ALA A 228 -4.44 5.73 10.95
C ALA A 228 -3.29 6.73 10.77
N LEU A 229 -2.45 6.90 11.80
CA LEU A 229 -1.27 7.78 11.71
C LEU A 229 -0.29 7.30 10.63
N ALA A 230 0.00 6.00 10.59
CA ALA A 230 0.90 5.43 9.59
C ALA A 230 0.36 5.63 8.17
N LEU A 231 -0.94 5.41 7.96
CA LEU A 231 -1.60 5.68 6.68
C LEU A 231 -1.44 7.16 6.28
N GLN A 232 -1.77 8.09 7.19
CA GLN A 232 -1.66 9.53 6.97
C GLN A 232 -0.24 9.93 6.55
N LYS A 233 0.77 9.47 7.27
CA LYS A 233 2.18 9.76 6.96
C LYS A 233 2.61 9.21 5.61
N CYS A 234 2.08 8.05 5.22
CA CYS A 234 2.46 7.39 3.97
C CYS A 234 1.74 7.94 2.73
N ILE A 235 0.53 8.48 2.85
CA ILE A 235 -0.24 8.96 1.68
C ILE A 235 -0.37 10.48 1.58
N GLU A 236 -0.40 11.20 2.71
CA GLU A 236 -0.47 12.67 2.73
C GLU A 236 0.90 13.31 3.02
N GLY A 237 1.80 12.56 3.65
CA GLY A 237 3.19 12.96 3.85
C GLY A 237 4.03 12.79 2.58
N GLY A 238 5.23 13.37 2.59
CA GLY A 238 6.21 13.15 1.53
C GLY A 238 6.90 11.79 1.64
N LEU A 239 7.58 11.39 0.56
CA LEU A 239 8.46 10.23 0.53
C LEU A 239 9.49 10.29 1.67
N ASN A 240 9.49 9.30 2.56
CA ASN A 240 10.34 9.30 3.74
C ASN A 240 10.70 7.87 4.16
N HIS A 241 11.99 7.59 4.32
CA HIS A 241 12.48 6.28 4.78
C HIS A 241 12.14 5.94 6.24
N MET A 242 11.64 6.90 7.02
CA MET A 242 11.06 6.65 8.35
C MET A 242 9.65 6.05 8.27
N TRP A 243 8.98 6.20 7.12
CA TRP A 243 7.65 5.65 6.84
C TRP A 243 7.75 4.89 5.51
N THR A 244 8.34 3.69 5.53
CA THR A 244 8.83 3.04 4.29
C THR A 244 7.71 2.72 3.29
N LEU A 245 6.46 2.55 3.73
CA LEU A 245 5.30 2.43 2.84
C LEU A 245 5.03 3.69 2.00
N SER A 246 5.51 4.89 2.41
CA SER A 246 5.45 6.12 1.58
C SER A 246 6.10 5.95 0.21
N SER A 247 6.99 4.97 0.05
CA SER A 247 7.59 4.59 -1.23
C SER A 247 6.58 4.13 -2.28
N LEU A 248 5.38 3.71 -1.89
CA LEU A 248 4.30 3.38 -2.82
C LEU A 248 3.83 4.59 -3.65
N GLN A 249 4.12 5.82 -3.22
CA GLN A 249 3.87 7.00 -4.05
C GLN A 249 4.66 6.97 -5.37
N LEU A 250 5.76 6.23 -5.43
CA LEU A 250 6.57 6.03 -6.63
C LEU A 250 6.10 4.85 -7.50
N HIS A 251 5.24 3.98 -6.95
CA HIS A 251 4.78 2.79 -7.65
C HIS A 251 3.73 3.16 -8.72
N PRO A 252 3.76 2.56 -9.93
CA PRO A 252 2.79 2.88 -10.98
C PRO A 252 1.38 2.34 -10.70
N HIS A 253 1.27 1.20 -9.99
CA HIS A 253 -0.01 0.54 -9.69
C HIS A 253 -0.17 0.16 -8.21
N PRO A 254 -0.22 1.12 -7.27
CA PRO A 254 -0.50 0.84 -5.87
C PRO A 254 -2.01 0.91 -5.61
N LEU A 255 -2.53 -0.14 -4.98
CA LEU A 255 -3.89 -0.25 -4.47
C LEU A 255 -3.84 -0.37 -2.95
N ILE A 256 -4.43 0.58 -2.24
CA ILE A 256 -4.56 0.52 -0.78
C ILE A 256 -6.03 0.32 -0.46
N VAL A 257 -6.34 -0.69 0.35
CA VAL A 257 -7.70 -1.00 0.80
C VAL A 257 -7.73 -0.86 2.31
N ILE A 258 -8.66 -0.05 2.81
CA ILE A 258 -8.75 0.34 4.20
C ILE A 258 -10.17 0.23 4.75
N ASP A 259 -10.29 0.13 6.08
CA ASP A 259 -11.56 0.37 6.78
C ASP A 259 -11.73 1.85 7.15
N GLU A 260 -12.94 2.24 7.60
CA GLU A 260 -13.22 3.61 8.05
C GLU A 260 -12.32 4.02 9.22
N ASP A 261 -12.05 3.12 10.17
CA ASP A 261 -11.21 3.41 11.34
C ASP A 261 -9.77 3.80 10.97
N ALA A 262 -9.21 3.22 9.89
CA ALA A 262 -7.88 3.62 9.41
C ALA A 262 -7.87 5.04 8.81
N THR A 263 -9.02 5.67 8.55
CA THR A 263 -9.09 7.03 7.96
C THR A 263 -9.02 8.16 8.98
N LEU A 264 -9.01 7.86 10.29
CA LEU A 264 -9.22 8.86 11.35
C LEU A 264 -8.23 10.05 11.34
N GLU A 265 -7.01 9.83 10.88
CA GLU A 265 -5.97 10.88 10.78
C GLU A 265 -5.92 11.55 9.39
N LEU A 266 -6.70 11.07 8.41
CA LEU A 266 -6.72 11.64 7.07
C LEU A 266 -7.53 12.93 7.01
N GLN A 267 -7.16 13.81 6.08
CA GLN A 267 -7.97 14.98 5.79
C GLN A 267 -9.31 14.57 5.18
N VAL A 268 -10.38 15.25 5.60
CA VAL A 268 -11.73 15.08 5.03
C VAL A 268 -11.74 15.21 3.51
N LYS A 269 -10.90 16.10 2.96
CA LYS A 269 -10.77 16.29 1.50
C LYS A 269 -10.21 15.03 0.82
N THR A 270 -9.20 14.40 1.41
CA THR A 270 -8.58 13.16 0.92
C THR A 270 -9.61 12.03 0.88
N VAL A 271 -10.32 11.81 1.97
CA VAL A 271 -11.37 10.79 2.07
C VAL A 271 -12.47 11.01 1.03
N LYS A 272 -12.99 12.24 0.92
CA LYS A 272 -14.02 12.60 -0.07
C LYS A 272 -13.56 12.40 -1.50
N TYR A 273 -12.31 12.77 -1.81
CA TYR A 273 -11.74 12.60 -3.15
C TYR A 273 -11.70 11.13 -3.57
N PHE A 274 -11.18 10.24 -2.72
CA PHE A 274 -11.09 8.82 -3.06
C PHE A 274 -12.46 8.11 -3.09
N LYS A 275 -13.38 8.46 -2.18
CA LYS A 275 -14.77 7.98 -2.27
C LYS A 275 -15.43 8.39 -3.58
N SER A 276 -15.22 9.64 -4.01
CA SER A 276 -15.78 10.15 -5.27
C SER A 276 -15.17 9.48 -6.50
N ILE A 277 -13.86 9.26 -6.55
CA ILE A 277 -13.21 8.61 -7.70
C ILE A 277 -13.70 7.18 -7.88
N GLU A 278 -13.78 6.40 -6.81
CA GLU A 278 -14.21 5.00 -6.92
C GLU A 278 -15.67 4.90 -7.33
N MET A 279 -16.53 5.81 -6.87
CA MET A 279 -17.93 5.92 -7.32
C MET A 279 -18.00 6.22 -8.82
N VAL A 280 -17.32 7.27 -9.29
CA VAL A 280 -17.31 7.66 -10.70
C VAL A 280 -16.68 6.58 -11.59
N ALA A 281 -15.60 5.94 -11.14
CA ALA A 281 -14.97 4.84 -11.87
C ALA A 281 -15.92 3.64 -12.01
N THR A 282 -16.71 3.36 -10.96
CA THR A 282 -17.73 2.30 -10.98
C THR A 282 -18.88 2.65 -11.93
N GLU A 283 -19.41 3.87 -11.85
CA GLU A 283 -20.50 4.36 -12.71
C GLU A 283 -20.14 4.37 -14.20
N LEU A 284 -18.92 4.83 -14.52
CA LEU A 284 -18.42 4.91 -15.90
C LEU A 284 -17.83 3.58 -16.40
N GLY A 285 -17.78 2.55 -15.55
CA GLY A 285 -17.12 1.27 -15.87
C GLY A 285 -15.62 1.40 -16.15
N PHE A 286 -14.98 2.48 -15.69
CA PHE A 286 -13.55 2.71 -15.88
C PHE A 286 -12.75 1.75 -15.02
N ARG A 287 -11.87 0.96 -15.66
CA ARG A 287 -10.96 0.03 -14.98
C ARG A 287 -9.54 0.31 -15.45
N GLN A 288 -8.63 0.48 -14.50
CA GLN A 288 -7.23 0.77 -14.81
C GLN A 288 -6.58 -0.44 -15.52
N MET A 289 -5.88 -0.22 -16.63
CA MET A 289 -5.12 -1.31 -17.27
C MET A 289 -3.80 -1.52 -16.51
N LEU A 290 -3.48 -2.77 -16.17
CA LEU A 290 -2.15 -3.11 -15.68
C LEU A 290 -1.17 -3.35 -16.84
N PRO A 291 0.10 -2.95 -16.72
CA PRO A 291 1.13 -3.18 -17.70
C PRO A 291 1.45 -4.68 -17.80
N ARG A 292 1.56 -5.19 -19.03
CA ARG A 292 1.78 -6.62 -19.32
C ARG A 292 3.21 -7.11 -19.12
N LYS A 293 4.16 -6.26 -18.73
CA LYS A 293 5.58 -6.42 -19.08
C LYS A 293 6.25 -7.66 -18.51
N ARG A 294 6.19 -8.80 -19.21
CA ARG A 294 7.22 -9.86 -19.11
C ARG A 294 8.38 -9.36 -19.94
N ASP A 295 9.50 -9.04 -19.30
CA ASP A 295 10.78 -8.95 -19.98
C ASP A 295 11.21 -10.39 -20.33
N SER A 296 10.56 -10.97 -21.33
CA SER A 296 11.13 -12.10 -22.05
C SER A 296 12.14 -11.53 -23.04
N LEU A 297 13.37 -12.05 -23.00
CA LEU A 297 14.48 -11.76 -23.92
C LEU A 297 14.22 -12.21 -25.37
N VAL A 298 12.97 -12.13 -25.84
CA VAL A 298 12.55 -12.48 -27.20
C VAL A 298 11.43 -11.51 -27.59
N ASP A 299 11.62 -10.82 -28.71
CA ASP A 299 10.75 -9.84 -29.40
C ASP A 299 10.82 -8.37 -28.98
N ASP A 300 11.90 -7.70 -29.42
CA ASP A 300 11.83 -6.30 -29.86
C ASP A 300 11.13 -6.22 -31.23
N GLN A 301 9.79 -6.33 -31.23
CA GLN A 301 8.96 -5.79 -32.30
C GLN A 301 7.77 -5.04 -31.68
N PHE A 302 7.96 -3.74 -31.50
CA PHE A 302 6.91 -2.80 -31.13
C PHE A 302 5.72 -2.87 -32.10
N PRO A 303 4.47 -3.01 -31.63
CA PRO A 303 3.33 -2.46 -32.33
C PRO A 303 3.17 -0.99 -31.92
N LEU A 304 3.30 -0.12 -32.93
CA LEU A 304 2.95 1.30 -32.86
C LEU A 304 1.57 1.49 -32.22
N ALA A 305 1.44 2.57 -31.44
CA ALA A 305 0.22 2.99 -30.77
C ALA A 305 -1.03 2.89 -31.68
N PRO A 306 -2.22 2.57 -31.12
CA PRO A 306 -3.45 2.57 -31.90
C PRO A 306 -3.71 3.98 -32.46
N VAL A 307 -3.92 4.04 -33.78
CA VAL A 307 -4.35 5.25 -34.48
C VAL A 307 -5.69 5.71 -33.88
N PRO A 308 -5.85 6.99 -33.52
CA PRO A 308 -7.12 7.48 -32.99
C PRO A 308 -8.23 7.33 -34.04
N GLN A 309 -9.24 6.51 -33.75
CA GLN A 309 -10.50 6.57 -34.47
C GLN A 309 -11.24 7.84 -34.02
N MET A 310 -11.41 8.78 -34.95
CA MET A 310 -12.23 9.98 -34.72
C MET A 310 -13.70 9.57 -34.58
N ASN A 311 -14.18 9.43 -33.35
CA ASN A 311 -15.60 9.51 -33.06
C ASN A 311 -15.97 11.00 -32.98
N GLY A 312 -16.82 11.46 -33.90
CA GLY A 312 -17.21 12.85 -34.12
C GLY A 312 -18.07 13.50 -33.02
N LEU A 313 -17.72 13.31 -31.75
CA LEU A 313 -18.30 14.07 -30.64
C LEU A 313 -17.36 15.22 -30.28
N GLN A 314 -17.61 16.37 -30.89
CA GLN A 314 -16.89 17.60 -30.60
C GLN A 314 -17.48 18.25 -29.34
N LEU A 315 -16.82 18.05 -28.19
CA LEU A 315 -17.12 18.81 -26.98
C LEU A 315 -16.72 20.27 -27.19
N ALA A 316 -17.71 21.15 -27.35
CA ALA A 316 -17.47 22.58 -27.43
C ALA A 316 -16.96 23.11 -26.08
N ILE A 317 -15.67 23.43 -26.02
CA ILE A 317 -15.07 24.21 -24.93
C ILE A 317 -15.53 25.66 -25.14
N PRO A 318 -16.22 26.30 -24.17
CA PRO A 318 -16.52 27.72 -24.28
C PRO A 318 -15.21 28.51 -24.30
N GLN A 319 -14.86 29.11 -25.45
CA GLN A 319 -13.78 30.08 -25.52
C GLN A 319 -14.25 31.36 -24.81
N LYS A 320 -13.80 31.54 -23.57
CA LYS A 320 -13.88 32.83 -22.90
C LYS A 320 -12.79 33.71 -23.52
N GLU A 321 -13.17 34.77 -24.22
CA GLU A 321 -12.23 35.81 -24.63
C GLU A 321 -11.56 36.41 -23.38
N ILE A 322 -10.30 36.05 -23.13
CA ILE A 322 -9.47 36.72 -22.14
C ILE A 322 -8.72 37.82 -22.88
N SER A 323 -9.34 39.00 -22.95
CA SER A 323 -8.57 40.21 -23.20
C SER A 323 -7.63 40.41 -22.01
N ARG A 324 -6.32 40.38 -22.27
CA ARG A 324 -5.31 40.69 -21.26
C ARG A 324 -5.36 42.19 -20.99
N SER A 325 -6.12 42.61 -19.98
CA SER A 325 -5.86 43.90 -19.34
C SER A 325 -4.62 43.74 -18.45
N ALA A 326 -3.71 44.72 -18.49
CA ALA A 326 -2.56 44.76 -17.62
C ALA A 326 -3.02 44.74 -16.16
N SER A 327 -2.42 43.85 -15.35
CA SER A 327 -2.70 43.80 -13.92
C SER A 327 -2.34 45.14 -13.27
N PRO A 328 -3.20 45.73 -12.42
CA PRO A 328 -2.81 46.93 -11.68
C PRO A 328 -1.72 46.59 -10.67
N LEU A 329 -0.72 47.48 -10.56
CA LEU A 329 0.32 47.44 -9.53
C LEU A 329 -0.34 47.42 -8.14
N LEU A 330 -0.01 46.41 -7.34
CA LEU A 330 -0.48 46.30 -5.96
C LEU A 330 0.36 47.22 -5.07
N GLU A 331 -0.25 48.29 -4.56
CA GLU A 331 0.35 49.10 -3.50
C GLU A 331 0.32 48.38 -2.14
N PRO A 332 1.32 48.62 -1.26
CA PRO A 332 1.39 47.98 0.05
C PRO A 332 0.21 48.37 0.96
N MET A 333 -0.18 47.45 1.85
CA MET A 333 -1.36 47.55 2.72
C MET A 333 -1.34 48.72 3.74
N SER A 334 -0.25 49.50 3.83
CA SER A 334 -0.19 50.70 4.66
C SER A 334 -1.01 51.88 4.11
N ALA A 335 -1.46 51.83 2.84
CA ALA A 335 -2.20 52.91 2.20
C ALA A 335 -3.74 52.80 2.31
N ARG A 336 -4.28 51.79 3.03
CA ARG A 336 -5.74 51.53 3.11
C ARG A 336 -6.36 51.83 4.48
N ILE A 337 -5.95 52.93 5.12
CA ILE A 337 -6.64 53.46 6.30
C ILE A 337 -7.37 54.73 5.89
N SER A 338 -8.71 54.72 5.96
CA SER A 338 -9.53 55.92 5.81
C SER A 338 -9.29 56.89 6.97
N GLU A 339 -9.19 58.20 6.68
CA GLU A 339 -9.04 59.29 7.67
C GLU A 339 -10.08 59.26 8.80
N LYS A 340 -11.20 58.56 8.62
CA LYS A 340 -12.25 58.42 9.64
C LYS A 340 -11.93 57.38 10.71
N ALA A 341 -11.09 56.39 10.42
CA ALA A 341 -10.64 55.38 11.39
C ALA A 341 -9.43 55.84 12.22
N ALA A 342 -8.58 56.71 11.63
CA ALA A 342 -7.40 57.26 12.31
C ALA A 342 -7.75 58.19 13.49
N ARG A 343 -8.92 58.85 13.47
CA ARG A 343 -9.37 59.74 14.56
C ARG A 343 -9.98 59.04 15.78
N LEU A 344 -10.38 57.78 15.66
CA LEU A 344 -10.92 56.99 16.78
C LEU A 344 -9.83 56.26 17.59
N LEU A 345 -8.61 56.15 17.02
CA LEU A 345 -7.48 55.47 17.66
C LEU A 345 -6.52 56.41 18.42
N GLN A 346 -6.67 57.73 18.28
CA GLN A 346 -5.80 58.71 18.97
C GLN A 346 -6.16 58.94 20.45
N SER A 347 -7.20 58.30 21.01
CA SER A 347 -7.63 58.54 22.39
C SER A 347 -7.25 57.46 23.41
N PHE A 348 -6.40 56.47 23.07
CA PHE A 348 -6.10 55.37 24.00
C PHE A 348 -4.61 55.01 24.18
N ASP A 349 -3.66 55.73 23.58
CA ASP A 349 -2.23 55.54 23.85
C ASP A 349 -1.71 56.58 24.87
N THR A 350 -2.07 56.39 26.15
CA THR A 350 -1.23 56.83 27.28
C THR A 350 -1.45 55.88 28.46
N LEU A 351 -0.83 54.69 28.45
CA LEU A 351 -0.52 53.94 29.68
C LEU A 351 0.82 53.21 29.46
N ASP A 352 1.79 53.51 30.32
CA ASP A 352 3.14 52.92 30.35
C ASP A 352 3.12 51.40 30.63
N ASP A 353 3.94 50.66 29.90
CA ASP A 353 4.15 49.21 30.06
C ASP A 353 5.18 48.92 31.17
N PRO A 354 4.92 48.06 32.17
CA PRO A 354 5.91 47.71 33.20
C PRO A 354 6.88 46.60 32.76
N GLN A 355 8.15 46.74 33.18
CA GLN A 355 9.25 45.80 32.89
C GLN A 355 9.04 44.40 33.50
N LEU A 356 9.20 43.36 32.68
CA LEU A 356 9.19 41.95 33.09
C LEU A 356 10.58 41.46 33.52
N THR A 357 10.68 40.87 34.72
CA THR A 357 11.88 40.22 35.27
C THR A 357 11.98 38.73 34.88
N PRO A 358 13.18 38.12 34.77
CA PRO A 358 13.34 36.75 34.29
C PRO A 358 13.09 35.67 35.37
N MET A 359 12.60 34.50 34.93
CA MET A 359 12.31 33.32 35.75
C MET A 359 13.58 32.60 36.25
N SER A 360 14.21 33.13 37.29
CA SER A 360 15.12 32.37 38.16
C SER A 360 14.88 32.69 39.63
N ALA A 361 13.64 32.57 40.09
CA ALA A 361 13.30 32.53 41.51
C ALA A 361 11.85 32.05 41.67
N ARG A 362 11.66 30.78 42.05
CA ARG A 362 10.56 30.26 42.91
C ARG A 362 10.59 28.73 42.94
N VAL A 363 11.58 28.21 43.66
CA VAL A 363 11.41 26.99 44.49
C VAL A 363 11.99 27.34 45.84
N ALA A 364 11.11 27.62 46.80
CA ALA A 364 11.30 27.46 48.25
C ALA A 364 10.14 28.16 48.97
N THR A 365 9.12 27.39 49.34
CA THR A 365 8.71 27.06 50.72
C THR A 365 7.45 26.22 50.67
#